data_AF-A0A3C1N8V2-F1
#
_entry.id   AF-A0A3C1N8V2-F1
#
_cell.length_a   1.000
_cell.length_b   1.000
_cell.length_c   1.000
_cell.angle_alpha   90.00
_cell.angle_beta   90.00
_cell.angle_gamma   90.00
#
_symmetry.space_group_name_H-M   'P 1'
#
loop_
_entity.id
_entity.type
_entity.pdbx_description
1 polymer ?
#
loop_
_entity_poly.entity_id
_entity_poly.type
_entity_poly.pdbx_seq_one_letter_code
_entity_poly.pdbx_strand_id
1 'polypeptide(L)' 'HLGPEHLREIIRVVRPSAPIVIYMNAEHFDVKNFPDTLNKLEDEGLWHALSVEDSNYMDQIDRRGKLIVARSGRAT' A
#
# COMPACT_ATOMS: atom_id res chain seq x y z
N HIS A 1 0.52 -12.69 6.78
CA HIS A 1 0.14 -11.30 7.12
C HIS A 1 0.97 -10.37 6.25
N LEU A 2 0.39 -9.37 5.59
CA LEU A 2 1.16 -8.35 4.87
C LEU A 2 1.70 -7.31 5.86
N GLY A 3 3.00 -7.06 5.87
CA GLY A 3 3.66 -5.98 6.63
C GLY A 3 4.39 -5.02 5.69
N PRO A 4 4.81 -3.83 6.16
CA PRO A 4 5.48 -2.84 5.31
C PRO A 4 6.73 -3.39 4.62
N GLU A 5 7.50 -4.26 5.29
CA GLU A 5 8.69 -4.93 4.80
C GLU A 5 8.46 -5.78 3.54
N HIS A 6 7.22 -6.25 3.32
CA HIS A 6 6.86 -7.09 2.17
C HIS A 6 6.58 -6.27 0.90
N LEU A 7 6.35 -4.95 1.02
CA LEU A 7 5.95 -4.11 -0.13
C LEU A 7 7.02 -4.07 -1.23
N ARG A 8 8.31 -4.05 -0.85
CA ARG A 8 9.42 -4.10 -1.81
C ARG A 8 9.42 -5.38 -2.64
N GLU A 9 9.14 -6.53 -2.02
CA GLU A 9 9.08 -7.80 -2.72
C GLU A 9 7.87 -7.88 -3.66
N ILE A 10 6.73 -7.30 -3.28
CA ILE A 10 5.57 -7.16 -4.15
C ILE A 10 5.93 -6.31 -5.37
N ILE A 11 6.54 -5.13 -5.16
CA ILE A 11 6.97 -4.25 -6.26
C ILE A 11 7.94 -4.99 -7.19
N ARG A 12 8.88 -5.77 -6.65
CA ARG A 12 9.89 -6.52 -7.43
C ARG A 12 9.27 -7.51 -8.42
N VAL A 13 8.14 -8.12 -8.09
CA VAL A 13 7.49 -9.15 -8.93
C VAL A 13 6.36 -8.61 -9.80
N VAL A 14 6.00 -7.34 -9.64
CA VAL A 14 4.99 -6.65 -10.45
C VAL A 14 5.69 -6.02 -11.66
N ARG A 15 5.06 -6.12 -12.84
CA ARG A 15 5.62 -5.48 -14.05
C ARG A 15 5.70 -3.97 -13.83
N PRO A 16 6.79 -3.29 -14.23
CA PRO A 16 6.89 -1.84 -14.10
C PRO A 16 5.65 -1.11 -14.64
N SER A 17 5.24 -0.06 -13.95
CA SER A 17 4.03 0.73 -14.19
C SER A 17 2.69 -0.02 -14.09
N ALA A 18 2.68 -1.31 -13.75
CA ALA A 18 1.43 -2.04 -13.52
C ALA A 18 0.76 -1.60 -12.21
N PRO A 19 -0.57 -1.69 -12.11
CA PRO A 19 -1.29 -1.31 -10.91
C PRO A 19 -1.03 -2.29 -9.76
N ILE A 20 -0.85 -1.74 -8.56
CA ILE A 20 -0.88 -2.47 -7.29
C ILE A 20 -2.11 -1.98 -6.53
N VAL A 21 -2.96 -2.91 -6.12
CA VAL A 21 -4.19 -2.63 -5.36
C VAL A 21 -4.15 -3.46 -4.07
N ILE A 22 -4.15 -2.79 -2.93
CA ILE A 22 -4.08 -3.42 -1.60
C ILE A 22 -5.27 -2.97 -0.77
N TYR A 23 -6.03 -3.93 -0.26
CA TYR A 23 -6.98 -3.70 0.83
C TYR A 23 -6.31 -4.03 2.17
N MET A 24 -6.43 -3.13 3.14
CA MET A 24 -5.76 -3.24 4.43
C MET A 24 -6.70 -2.91 5.58
N ASN A 25 -6.55 -3.60 6.71
CA ASN A 25 -7.22 -3.22 7.94
C ASN A 25 -6.68 -1.87 8.47
N ALA A 26 -7.56 -1.03 9.02
CA ALA A 26 -7.24 0.33 9.49
C ALA A 26 -6.15 0.34 10.56
N GLU A 27 -6.36 -0.44 11.63
CA GLU A 27 -5.43 -0.53 12.75
C GLU A 27 -4.07 -1.04 12.27
N HIS A 28 -4.08 -1.95 11.29
CA HIS A 28 -2.85 -2.43 10.72
C HIS A 28 -2.07 -1.37 9.95
N PHE A 29 -2.78 -0.55 9.18
CA PHE A 29 -2.19 0.53 8.38
C PHE A 29 -1.47 1.54 9.28
N ASP A 30 -2.13 1.94 10.37
CA ASP A 30 -1.60 2.95 11.30
C ASP A 30 -0.53 2.37 12.24
N VAL A 31 -0.81 1.25 12.93
CA VAL A 31 0.09 0.69 13.96
C VAL A 31 1.42 0.22 13.35
N LYS A 32 1.41 -0.28 12.11
CA LYS A 32 2.64 -0.68 11.42
C LYS A 32 3.31 0.43 10.62
N ASN A 33 2.79 1.65 10.69
CA ASN A 33 3.37 2.80 10.02
C ASN A 33 3.56 2.58 8.49
N PHE A 34 2.49 2.12 7.84
CA PHE A 34 2.45 2.05 6.38
C PHE A 34 2.65 3.41 5.71
N PRO A 35 2.07 4.54 6.21
CA PRO A 35 2.29 5.86 5.61
C PRO A 35 3.76 6.20 5.38
N ASP A 36 4.62 6.06 6.39
CA ASP A 36 6.05 6.37 6.26
C ASP A 36 6.75 5.42 5.29
N THR A 37 6.34 4.16 5.24
CA THR A 37 6.92 3.18 4.31
C THR A 37 6.53 3.50 2.87
N LEU A 38 5.27 3.86 2.62
CA LEU A 38 4.80 4.25 1.29
C LEU A 38 5.49 5.54 0.81
N ASN A 39 5.65 6.54 1.68
CA ASN A 39 6.38 7.77 1.35
C ASN A 39 7.84 7.47 0.98
N LYS A 40 8.54 6.62 1.75
CA LYS A 40 9.91 6.20 1.41
C LYS A 40 10.00 5.50 0.05
N LEU A 41 9.03 4.63 -0.26
CA LEU A 41 8.99 3.94 -1.54
C LEU A 41 8.69 4.89 -2.71
N GLU A 42 7.91 5.94 -2.47
CA GLU A 42 7.66 7.02 -3.43
C GLU A 42 8.94 7.83 -3.69
N ASP A 43 9.63 8.23 -2.62
CA ASP A 43 10.91 8.95 -2.69
C ASP A 43 11.98 8.13 -3.44
N GLU A 44 11.94 6.79 -3.30
CA GLU A 44 12.81 5.84 -4.02
C GLU A 44 12.37 5.57 -5.47
N GLY A 45 11.22 6.11 -5.91
CA GLY A 45 10.67 5.87 -7.25
C GLY A 45 10.23 4.41 -7.48
N LEU A 46 10.01 3.64 -6.42
CA LEU A 46 9.56 2.25 -6.45
C LEU A 46 8.03 2.13 -6.36
N TRP A 47 7.39 3.19 -5.89
CA TRP A 47 5.96 3.28 -5.69
C TRP A 47 5.46 4.62 -6.25
N HIS A 48 4.28 4.60 -6.86
CA HIS A 48 3.60 5.81 -7.34
C HIS A 48 2.15 5.80 -6.88
N ALA A 49 1.87 6.51 -5.79
CA ALA A 49 0.55 6.58 -5.19
C ALA A 49 -0.49 7.19 -6.15
N LEU A 50 -1.62 6.50 -6.30
CA LEU A 50 -2.79 7.00 -7.03
C LEU A 50 -3.92 7.41 -6.09
N SER A 51 -4.25 6.54 -5.12
CA SER A 51 -5.18 6.89 -4.04
C SER A 51 -4.95 6.05 -2.79
N VAL A 52 -5.30 6.62 -1.64
CA VAL A 52 -5.44 5.91 -0.37
C VAL A 52 -6.78 6.36 0.23
N GLU A 53 -7.76 5.47 0.22
CA GLU A 53 -9.14 5.79 0.59
C GLU A 53 -9.59 4.91 1.76
N ASP A 54 -10.45 5.46 2.61
CA ASP A 54 -11.16 4.65 3.60
C ASP A 54 -12.08 3.68 2.87
N SER A 55 -11.99 2.39 3.21
CA SER A 55 -12.80 1.36 2.61
C SER A 55 -13.32 0.38 3.65
N ASN A 56 -14.63 0.18 3.65
CA ASN A 56 -15.31 -0.80 4.48
C ASN A 56 -15.49 -2.10 3.69
N TYR A 57 -14.55 -3.02 3.81
CA TYR A 57 -14.75 -4.40 3.36
C TYR A 57 -15.53 -5.24 4.40
N MET A 58 -15.62 -4.76 5.66
CA MET A 58 -16.39 -5.40 6.72
C MET A 58 -17.45 -4.43 7.25
N ASP A 59 -18.70 -4.62 6.83
CA ASP A 59 -19.85 -3.76 7.17
C ASP A 59 -20.18 -3.69 8.67
N GLN A 60 -19.58 -4.56 9.49
CA GLN A 60 -19.90 -4.70 10.91
C GLN A 60 -18.86 -4.10 11.87
N ILE A 61 -17.82 -3.44 11.37
CA ILE A 61 -16.77 -2.86 12.22
C ILE A 61 -16.65 -1.35 11.93
N ASP A 62 -16.81 -0.52 12.96
CA ASP A 62 -16.61 0.93 12.92
C ASP A 62 -15.10 1.30 12.90
N ARG A 63 -14.33 0.62 12.05
CA ARG A 63 -12.91 0.84 11.80
C ARG A 63 -12.66 0.64 10.32
N ARG A 64 -12.78 1.72 9.55
CA ARG A 64 -12.67 1.69 8.10
C ARG A 64 -11.28 1.29 7.67
N GLY A 65 -11.14 0.18 6.94
CA GLY A 65 -9.88 -0.22 6.33
C GLY A 65 -9.38 0.80 5.31
N LYS A 66 -8.28 0.49 4.63
CA LYS A 66 -7.74 1.30 3.54
C LYS A 66 -7.80 0.53 2.23
N LEU A 67 -8.26 1.19 1.17
CA LEU A 67 -7.99 0.82 -0.20
C LEU A 67 -6.82 1.67 -0.69
N ILE A 68 -5.72 1.00 -1.01
CA ILE A 68 -4.50 1.63 -1.49
C ILE A 68 -4.33 1.26 -2.96
N VAL A 69 -4.25 2.25 -3.83
CA VAL A 69 -4.04 2.11 -5.26
C VAL A 69 -2.76 2.83 -5.65
N ALA A 70 -1.88 2.15 -6.38
CA ALA A 70 -0.64 2.71 -6.87
C ALA A 70 -0.20 2.06 -8.18
N ARG A 71 0.86 2.59 -8.77
CA ARG A 71 1.64 1.90 -9.82
C ARG A 71 3.00 1.52 -9.27
N SER A 72 3.49 0.34 -9.66
CA SER A 72 4.87 -0.05 -9.39
C SER A 72 5.82 0.87 -10.17
N GLY A 73 6.81 1.40 -9.48
CA GLY A 73 7.92 2.12 -10.08
C GLY A 73 8.98 1.18 -10.65
N ARG A 74 10.18 1.71 -10.88
CA ARG A 74 11.34 0.93 -11.36
C ARG A 74 12.54 1.34 -10.53
N ALA A 75 13.23 0.37 -9.93
CA ALA A 75 14.55 0.62 -9.37
C ALA A 75 15.45 1.13 -10.51
N THR A 76 15.89 2.38 -10.41
CA THR A 76 16.87 2.99 -11.32
C THR A 76 18.24 2.39 -11.09
#